data_AF-A0A2H9Q0S2-F1
#
_entry.id   AF-A0A2H9Q0S2-F1
#
_cell.length_a   1.000
_cell.length_b   1.000
_cell.length_c   1.000
_cell.angle_alpha   90.00
_cell.angle_beta   90.00
_cell.angle_gamma   90.00
#
_symmetry.space_group_name_H-M   'P 1'
#
loop_
_entity.id
_entity.type
_entity.pdbx_description
1 polymer ?
#
loop_
_entity_poly.entity_id
_entity_poly.type
_entity_poly.pdbx_seq_one_letter_code
_entity_poly.pdbx_strand_id
1 'polypeptide(L)'
;MATVLQSAYFVELVLPFLLIFVVVFGILQKTKIFGDNKKQIDALVALVLGLIVVAFANAVNIILNLVPFMAIGVVIILIFMIMYGMLFKEGDFDMNKWLKFGIGTVIMIALIIAVLVVTGGWDYIVELFYGKASGDLVANVVMVVIVMVALVLVVVPFGKKKEKKKDE
;
A
#
# COMPACT_ATOMS: atom_id res chain seq x y z
N MET A 1 -16.59 11.06 31.21
CA MET A 1 -15.51 12.06 31.18
C MET A 1 -14.68 11.78 29.94
N ALA A 2 -14.58 12.71 28.99
CA ALA A 2 -13.75 12.51 27.80
C ALA A 2 -12.27 12.58 28.23
N THR A 3 -11.50 11.56 27.89
CA THR A 3 -10.05 11.56 28.13
C THR A 3 -9.37 12.46 27.09
N VAL A 4 -8.13 12.90 27.35
CA VAL A 4 -7.35 13.70 26.39
C VAL A 4 -7.25 13.00 25.02
N LEU A 5 -7.18 11.66 25.04
CA LEU A 5 -7.14 10.81 23.85
C LEU A 5 -8.46 10.78 23.06
N GLN A 6 -9.57 11.17 23.67
CA GLN A 6 -10.90 11.23 23.05
C GLN A 6 -11.29 12.66 22.65
N SER A 7 -10.44 13.65 22.92
CA SER A 7 -10.73 15.02 22.51
C SER A 7 -10.68 15.14 20.98
N ALA A 8 -11.66 15.85 20.39
CA ALA A 8 -11.75 16.04 18.94
C ALA A 8 -10.45 16.61 18.37
N TYR A 9 -9.86 17.61 19.04
CA TYR A 9 -8.57 18.18 18.66
C TYR A 9 -7.45 17.13 18.60
N PHE A 10 -7.38 16.20 19.55
CA PHE A 10 -6.32 15.20 19.56
C PHE A 10 -6.52 14.18 18.42
N VAL A 11 -7.76 13.73 18.23
CA VAL A 11 -8.07 12.69 17.22
C VAL A 11 -8.00 13.25 15.80
N GLU A 12 -8.51 14.45 15.56
CA GLU A 12 -8.63 15.03 14.21
C GLU A 12 -7.38 15.78 13.77
N LEU A 13 -6.52 16.22 14.69
CA LEU A 13 -5.34 17.02 14.35
C LEU A 13 -4.05 16.27 14.72
N VAL A 14 -3.90 15.88 15.98
CA VAL A 14 -2.63 15.35 16.50
C VAL A 14 -2.33 13.95 15.96
N LEU A 15 -3.32 13.05 15.99
CA LEU A 15 -3.15 11.67 15.48
C LEU A 15 -2.78 11.62 13.98
N PRO A 16 -3.51 12.26 13.06
CA PRO A 16 -3.16 12.24 11.64
C PRO A 16 -1.81 12.91 11.37
N PHE A 17 -1.49 14.00 12.08
CA PHE A 17 -0.17 14.63 11.99
C PHE A 17 0.95 13.66 12.36
N LEU A 18 0.86 13.02 13.54
CA LEU A 18 1.88 12.10 14.03
C LEU A 18 2.03 10.90 13.09
N LEU A 19 0.91 10.36 12.60
CA LEU A 19 0.91 9.24 11.67
C LEU A 19 1.67 9.60 10.39
N ILE A 20 1.33 10.72 9.74
CA ILE A 20 2.00 11.15 8.50
C ILE A 20 3.47 11.48 8.77
N PHE A 21 3.77 12.18 9.85
CA PHE A 21 5.14 12.50 10.26
C PHE A 21 5.98 11.23 10.37
N VAL A 22 5.52 10.22 11.12
CA VAL A 22 6.29 8.98 11.35
C VAL A 22 6.42 8.17 10.05
N VAL A 23 5.35 8.06 9.26
CA VAL A 23 5.37 7.30 8.01
C VAL A 23 6.32 7.93 7.00
N VAL A 24 6.21 9.24 6.78
CA VAL A 24 7.10 9.97 5.86
C VAL A 24 8.54 9.92 6.35
N PHE A 25 8.78 10.16 7.65
CA PHE A 25 10.11 10.05 8.23
C PHE A 25 10.72 8.66 8.03
N GLY A 26 9.95 7.60 8.29
CA GLY A 26 10.39 6.21 8.10
C GLY A 26 10.70 5.89 6.64
N ILE A 27 9.89 6.38 5.70
CA ILE A 27 10.13 6.24 4.26
C ILE A 27 11.42 6.95 3.86
N LEU A 28 11.63 8.19 4.30
CA LEU A 28 12.85 8.97 4.00
C LEU A 28 14.10 8.29 4.58
N GLN A 29 14.05 7.79 5.82
CA GLN A 29 15.13 7.01 6.44
C GLN A 29 15.47 5.74 5.65
N LYS A 30 14.44 5.00 5.22
CA LYS A 30 14.62 3.73 4.51
C LYS A 30 15.14 3.92 3.09
N THR A 31 14.69 4.99 2.43
CA THR A 31 15.09 5.32 1.04
C THR A 31 16.41 6.07 0.96
N LYS A 32 16.84 6.71 2.06
CA LYS A 32 18.08 7.50 2.15
C LYS A 32 18.16 8.56 1.05
N ILE A 33 17.04 9.20 0.72
CA ILE A 33 16.95 10.13 -0.42
C ILE A 33 17.89 11.34 -0.28
N PHE A 34 18.17 11.77 0.95
CA PHE A 34 19.11 12.86 1.24
C PHE A 34 20.53 12.37 1.60
N GLY A 35 20.79 11.07 1.49
CA GLY A 35 22.05 10.44 1.85
C GLY A 35 22.11 9.90 3.28
N ASP A 36 23.23 9.23 3.59
CA ASP A 36 23.45 8.63 4.91
C ASP A 36 23.61 9.67 6.03
N ASN A 37 23.15 9.31 7.23
CA ASN A 37 23.23 10.14 8.44
C ASN A 37 22.50 11.50 8.38
N LYS A 38 21.57 11.70 7.45
CA LYS A 38 20.76 12.94 7.33
C LYS A 38 19.45 12.92 8.12
N LYS A 39 19.43 12.25 9.27
CA LYS A 39 18.23 12.08 10.11
C LYS A 39 17.51 13.37 10.48
N GLN A 40 18.27 14.43 10.75
CA GLN A 40 17.70 15.74 11.09
C GLN A 40 16.94 16.36 9.92
N ILE A 41 17.46 16.21 8.69
CA ILE A 41 16.81 16.71 7.47
C ILE A 41 15.56 15.89 7.20
N ASP A 42 15.65 14.56 7.29
CA ASP A 42 14.50 13.68 7.12
C ASP A 42 13.36 14.04 8.09
N ALA A 43 13.71 14.31 9.36
CA ALA A 43 12.73 14.70 10.38
C ALA A 43 12.09 16.06 10.09
N LEU A 44 12.88 17.05 9.67
CA LEU A 44 12.34 18.37 9.31
C LEU A 44 11.41 18.30 8.08
N VAL A 45 11.79 17.54 7.05
CA VAL A 45 10.96 17.35 5.86
C VAL A 45 9.65 16.63 6.22
N ALA A 46 9.74 15.55 7.00
CA ALA A 46 8.56 14.83 7.46
C ALA A 46 7.65 15.70 8.34
N LEU A 47 8.22 16.57 9.18
CA LEU A 47 7.48 17.50 10.03
C LEU A 47 6.68 18.49 9.17
N VAL A 48 7.35 19.12 8.21
CA VAL A 48 6.72 20.09 7.30
C VAL A 48 5.59 19.41 6.50
N LEU A 49 5.83 18.22 5.95
CA LEU A 49 4.82 17.47 5.21
C LEU A 49 3.64 17.05 6.09
N GLY A 50 3.89 16.59 7.31
CA GLY A 50 2.84 16.27 8.27
C GLY A 50 1.95 17.47 8.61
N LEU A 51 2.56 18.64 8.85
CA LEU A 51 1.82 19.88 9.12
C LEU A 51 1.01 20.35 7.90
N ILE A 52 1.58 20.28 6.69
CA ILE A 52 0.88 20.62 5.45
C ILE A 52 -0.35 19.73 5.29
N VAL A 53 -0.23 18.42 5.49
CA VAL A 53 -1.35 17.49 5.33
C VAL A 53 -2.49 17.79 6.30
N VAL A 54 -2.17 18.09 7.56
CA VAL A 54 -3.20 18.41 8.56
C VAL A 54 -3.84 19.79 8.35
N ALA A 55 -3.20 20.68 7.59
CA ALA A 55 -3.83 21.93 7.17
C ALA A 55 -5.01 21.72 6.19
N PHE A 56 -5.14 20.55 5.56
CA PHE A 56 -6.22 20.24 4.63
C PHE A 56 -7.21 19.23 5.23
N ALA A 57 -8.41 19.70 5.59
CA ALA A 57 -9.46 18.86 6.21
C ALA A 57 -9.83 17.63 5.37
N ASN A 58 -9.89 17.75 4.04
CA ASN A 58 -10.17 16.61 3.16
C ASN A 58 -9.08 15.52 3.23
N ALA A 59 -7.81 15.92 3.30
CA ALA A 59 -6.71 14.96 3.42
C ALA A 59 -6.76 14.25 4.78
N VAL A 60 -7.05 14.99 5.85
CA VAL A 60 -7.26 14.44 7.20
C VAL A 60 -8.38 13.41 7.21
N ASN A 61 -9.54 13.71 6.61
CA ASN A 61 -10.68 12.79 6.58
C ASN A 61 -10.36 11.48 5.86
N ILE A 62 -9.63 11.53 4.75
CA ILE A 62 -9.15 10.33 4.06
C ILE A 62 -8.26 9.50 5.00
N ILE A 63 -7.33 10.14 5.71
CA ILE A 63 -6.44 9.47 6.67
C ILE A 63 -7.25 8.83 7.80
N LEU A 64 -8.18 9.55 8.41
CA LEU A 64 -9.03 9.04 9.50
C LEU A 64 -9.83 7.81 9.07
N ASN A 65 -10.31 7.79 7.82
CA ASN A 65 -11.00 6.63 7.28
C ASN A 65 -10.06 5.46 6.95
N LEU A 66 -8.79 5.72 6.61
CA LEU A 66 -7.80 4.67 6.30
C LEU A 66 -7.12 4.08 7.54
N VAL A 67 -6.97 4.86 8.61
CA VAL A 67 -6.27 4.45 9.85
C VAL A 67 -6.82 3.14 10.45
N PRO A 68 -8.14 2.93 10.58
CA PRO A 68 -8.68 1.67 11.10
C PRO A 68 -8.25 0.46 10.27
N PHE A 69 -8.28 0.56 8.93
CA PHE A 69 -7.87 -0.53 8.05
C PHE A 69 -6.38 -0.81 8.14
N MET A 70 -5.54 0.23 8.25
CA MET A 70 -4.10 0.06 8.45
C MET A 70 -3.81 -0.61 9.79
N ALA A 71 -4.46 -0.18 10.87
CA ALA A 71 -4.27 -0.75 12.20
C ALA A 71 -4.64 -2.25 12.21
N ILE A 72 -5.82 -2.58 11.67
CA ILE A 72 -6.28 -3.97 11.54
C ILE A 72 -5.32 -4.77 10.65
N GLY A 73 -4.90 -4.21 9.51
CA GLY A 73 -3.98 -4.87 8.59
C GLY A 73 -2.63 -5.20 9.22
N VAL A 74 -2.04 -4.26 9.96
CA VAL A 74 -0.78 -4.48 10.69
C VAL A 74 -0.94 -5.57 11.75
N VAL A 75 -2.04 -5.57 12.51
CA VAL A 75 -2.33 -6.61 13.50
C VAL A 75 -2.47 -7.99 12.84
N ILE A 76 -3.18 -8.08 11.72
CA ILE A 76 -3.32 -9.34 10.97
C ILE A 76 -1.96 -9.83 10.48
N ILE A 77 -1.14 -8.95 9.88
CA ILE A 77 0.21 -9.31 9.41
C ILE A 77 1.08 -9.78 10.57
N LEU A 78 1.03 -9.10 11.72
CA LEU A 78 1.78 -9.47 12.92
C LEU A 78 1.35 -10.84 13.46
N ILE A 79 0.05 -11.09 13.57
CA ILE A 79 -0.48 -12.40 13.98
C ILE A 79 -0.03 -13.48 12.99
N PHE A 80 -0.14 -13.21 11.69
CA PHE A 80 0.30 -14.14 10.65
C PHE A 80 1.80 -14.44 10.77
N MET A 81 2.64 -13.41 10.97
CA MET A 81 4.09 -13.58 11.17
C MET A 81 4.42 -14.40 12.42
N ILE A 82 3.71 -14.19 13.53
CA ILE A 82 3.91 -14.96 14.77
C ILE A 82 3.49 -16.42 14.55
N MET A 83 2.30 -16.66 14.00
CA MET A 83 1.83 -18.01 13.69
C MET A 83 2.80 -18.72 12.74
N TYR A 84 3.27 -18.02 11.72
CA TYR A 84 4.23 -18.52 10.77
C TYR A 84 5.58 -18.83 11.42
N GLY A 85 6.13 -17.93 12.23
CA GLY A 85 7.38 -18.14 12.95
C GLY A 85 7.30 -19.24 14.02
N MET A 86 6.10 -19.53 14.54
CA MET A 86 5.88 -20.62 15.49
C MET A 86 5.78 -21.99 14.79
N LEU A 87 5.16 -22.05 13.61
CA LEU A 87 5.04 -23.29 12.83
C LEU A 87 6.36 -23.71 12.19
N PHE A 88 7.29 -22.78 11.97
CA PHE A 88 8.53 -23.02 11.24
C PHE A 88 9.75 -22.52 12.04
N LYS A 89 10.64 -23.44 12.41
CA LYS A 89 11.91 -23.10 13.09
C LYS A 89 12.82 -22.28 12.18
N GLU A 90 13.56 -21.34 12.79
CA GLU A 90 14.60 -20.55 12.12
C GLU A 90 15.59 -21.47 11.38
N GLY A 91 15.75 -21.23 10.07
CA GLY A 91 16.81 -21.84 9.27
C GLY A 91 16.40 -22.92 8.27
N ASP A 92 15.21 -23.51 8.39
CA ASP A 92 14.81 -24.66 7.54
C ASP A 92 13.73 -24.30 6.49
N PHE A 93 13.71 -23.04 6.05
CA PHE A 93 12.66 -22.54 5.18
C PHE A 93 13.16 -21.96 3.86
N ASP A 94 13.37 -22.84 2.88
CA ASP A 94 13.23 -22.49 1.48
C ASP A 94 11.73 -22.29 1.18
N MET A 95 11.18 -21.17 1.64
CA MET A 95 9.83 -20.79 1.23
C MET A 95 9.84 -20.69 -0.29
N ASN A 96 9.12 -21.59 -0.96
CA ASN A 96 9.01 -21.57 -2.41
C ASN A 96 8.62 -20.15 -2.83
N LYS A 97 9.40 -19.54 -3.74
CA LYS A 97 9.25 -18.13 -4.16
C LYS A 97 7.81 -17.78 -4.52
N TRP A 98 7.06 -18.76 -5.04
CA TRP A 98 5.64 -18.67 -5.36
C TRP A 98 4.72 -18.39 -4.17
N LEU A 99 5.00 -18.97 -3.00
CA LEU A 99 4.16 -18.78 -1.80
C LEU A 99 4.42 -17.41 -1.16
N LYS A 100 5.69 -16.96 -1.12
CA LYS A 100 6.07 -15.59 -0.71
C LYS A 100 5.40 -14.55 -1.61
N PHE A 101 5.47 -14.75 -2.92
CA PHE A 101 4.81 -13.85 -3.88
C PHE A 101 3.29 -13.91 -3.77
N GLY A 102 2.70 -15.09 -3.59
CA GLY A 102 1.26 -15.26 -3.45
C GLY A 102 0.70 -14.50 -2.25
N ILE A 103 1.30 -14.68 -1.07
CA ILE A 103 0.87 -14.00 0.16
C ILE A 103 1.04 -12.48 0.03
N GLY A 104 2.20 -12.01 -0.48
CA GLY A 104 2.43 -10.59 -0.70
C GLY A 104 1.44 -9.96 -1.69
N THR A 105 1.10 -10.69 -2.75
CA THR A 105 0.15 -10.22 -3.78
C THR A 105 -1.27 -10.14 -3.23
N VAL A 106 -1.71 -11.14 -2.46
CA VAL A 106 -3.04 -11.13 -1.84
C VAL A 106 -3.19 -9.97 -0.85
N ILE A 107 -2.17 -9.73 -0.02
CA ILE A 107 -2.15 -8.60 0.92
C ILE A 107 -2.20 -7.26 0.17
N MET A 108 -1.41 -7.12 -0.90
CA MET A 108 -1.39 -5.91 -1.73
C MET A 108 -2.76 -5.67 -2.39
N ILE A 109 -3.38 -6.70 -2.95
CA ILE A 109 -4.72 -6.62 -3.56
C ILE A 109 -5.77 -6.24 -2.52
N ALA A 110 -5.75 -6.86 -1.35
CA ALA A 110 -6.68 -6.55 -0.26
C ALA A 110 -6.55 -5.08 0.20
N LEU A 111 -5.33 -4.56 0.30
CA LEU A 111 -5.08 -3.15 0.62
C LEU A 111 -5.59 -2.20 -0.48
N ILE A 112 -5.35 -2.53 -1.76
CA ILE A 112 -5.85 -1.74 -2.89
C ILE A 112 -7.39 -1.70 -2.88
N ILE A 113 -8.05 -2.85 -2.69
CA ILE A 113 -9.52 -2.91 -2.59
C ILE A 113 -10.02 -2.08 -1.41
N ALA A 114 -9.39 -2.19 -0.23
CA ALA A 114 -9.78 -1.41 0.93
C ALA A 114 -9.68 0.10 0.67
N VAL A 115 -8.58 0.56 0.05
CA VAL A 115 -8.40 1.97 -0.34
C VAL A 115 -9.47 2.40 -1.34
N LEU A 116 -9.76 1.58 -2.36
CA LEU A 116 -10.78 1.89 -3.36
C LEU A 116 -12.18 1.99 -2.73
N VAL A 117 -12.53 1.09 -1.81
CA VAL A 117 -13.83 1.15 -1.10
C VAL A 117 -13.92 2.40 -0.24
N VAL A 118 -12.88 2.72 0.52
CA VAL A 118 -12.87 3.88 1.43
C VAL A 118 -12.89 5.22 0.69
N THR A 119 -12.23 5.29 -0.46
CA THR A 119 -12.18 6.52 -1.29
C THR A 119 -13.42 6.70 -2.17
N GLY A 120 -14.35 5.75 -2.16
CA GLY A 120 -15.47 5.70 -3.11
C GLY A 120 -15.05 5.31 -4.53
N GLY A 121 -13.76 5.06 -4.78
CA GLY A 121 -13.24 4.55 -6.06
C GLY A 121 -13.83 3.19 -6.45
N TRP A 122 -14.27 2.40 -5.48
CA TRP A 122 -14.96 1.14 -5.72
C TRP A 122 -16.29 1.35 -6.42
N ASP A 123 -17.04 2.39 -6.06
CA ASP A 123 -18.33 2.69 -6.69
C ASP A 123 -18.12 3.10 -8.16
N TYR A 124 -17.08 3.88 -8.47
CA TYR A 124 -16.70 4.20 -9.85
C TYR A 124 -16.31 2.95 -10.66
N ILE A 125 -15.58 2.02 -10.05
CA ILE A 125 -15.20 0.76 -10.71
C ILE A 125 -16.46 -0.09 -10.94
N VAL A 126 -17.30 -0.26 -9.92
CA VAL A 126 -18.56 -1.02 -10.04
C VAL A 126 -19.48 -0.37 -11.05
N GLU A 127 -19.58 0.96 -11.12
CA GLU A 127 -20.35 1.68 -12.13
C GLU A 127 -19.76 1.53 -13.54
N LEU A 128 -18.44 1.51 -13.68
CA LEU A 128 -17.77 1.18 -14.95
C LEU A 128 -18.02 -0.28 -15.38
N PHE A 129 -18.13 -1.23 -14.44
CA PHE A 129 -18.33 -2.65 -14.75
C PHE A 129 -19.81 -3.07 -14.85
N TYR A 130 -20.72 -2.43 -14.13
CA TYR A 130 -22.16 -2.76 -14.03
C TYR A 130 -23.09 -1.65 -14.55
N GLY A 131 -22.54 -0.52 -15.00
CA GLY A 131 -23.30 0.59 -15.57
C GLY A 131 -24.20 0.14 -16.71
N LYS A 132 -25.49 0.47 -16.60
CA LYS A 132 -26.52 0.20 -17.61
C LYS A 132 -26.24 1.02 -18.88
N ALA A 133 -25.39 0.51 -19.76
CA ALA A 133 -25.38 0.91 -21.16
C ALA A 133 -25.09 -0.34 -22.01
N SER A 134 -26.16 -0.81 -22.66
CA SER A 134 -26.25 -2.01 -23.51
C SER A 134 -25.36 -1.99 -24.77
N GLY A 135 -24.31 -1.16 -24.80
CA GLY A 135 -23.28 -1.10 -25.85
C GLY A 135 -21.82 -0.95 -25.33
N ASP A 136 -21.62 -0.66 -24.03
CA ASP A 136 -20.30 -0.30 -23.47
C ASP A 136 -19.54 -1.45 -22.79
N LEU A 137 -20.18 -2.61 -22.59
CA LEU A 137 -19.51 -3.77 -21.98
C LEU A 137 -18.31 -4.24 -22.80
N VAL A 138 -18.39 -4.16 -24.14
CA VAL A 138 -17.26 -4.52 -25.01
C VAL A 138 -16.13 -3.52 -24.89
N ALA A 139 -16.42 -2.22 -24.82
CA ALA A 139 -15.41 -1.18 -24.66
C ALA A 139 -14.71 -1.28 -23.29
N ASN A 140 -15.48 -1.50 -22.22
CA ASN A 140 -14.94 -1.62 -20.86
C ASN A 140 -14.14 -2.91 -20.66
N VAL A 141 -14.60 -4.04 -21.21
CA VAL A 141 -13.83 -5.30 -21.21
C VAL A 141 -12.54 -5.16 -22.02
N VAL A 142 -12.59 -4.52 -23.20
CA VAL A 142 -11.39 -4.28 -24.02
C VAL A 142 -10.39 -3.37 -23.28
N MET A 143 -10.85 -2.32 -22.61
CA MET A 143 -9.98 -1.42 -21.85
C MET A 143 -9.33 -2.11 -20.65
N VAL A 144 -10.07 -2.93 -19.92
CA VAL A 144 -9.56 -3.73 -18.79
C VAL A 144 -8.54 -4.77 -19.27
N VAL A 145 -8.79 -5.43 -20.40
CA VAL A 145 -7.84 -6.35 -21.03
C VAL A 145 -6.57 -5.61 -21.43
N ILE A 146 -6.68 -4.42 -22.02
CA ILE A 146 -5.50 -3.61 -22.39
C ILE A 146 -4.69 -3.21 -21.16
N VAL A 147 -5.34 -2.77 -20.08
CA VAL A 147 -4.65 -2.41 -18.82
C VAL A 147 -3.99 -3.63 -18.18
N MET A 148 -4.67 -4.78 -18.15
CA MET A 148 -4.09 -6.04 -17.66
C MET A 148 -2.90 -6.49 -18.51
N VAL A 149 -2.98 -6.40 -19.85
CA VAL A 149 -1.87 -6.73 -20.75
C VAL A 149 -0.70 -5.76 -20.55
N ALA A 150 -0.96 -4.46 -20.41
CA ALA A 150 0.08 -3.46 -20.13
C ALA A 150 0.76 -3.73 -18.77
N LEU A 151 -0.01 -4.05 -17.73
CA LEU A 151 0.53 -4.42 -16.42
C LEU A 151 1.36 -5.71 -16.49
N VAL A 152 0.89 -6.74 -17.20
CA VAL A 152 1.65 -7.98 -17.41
C VAL A 152 2.93 -7.73 -18.19
N LEU A 153 2.91 -6.90 -19.23
CA LEU A 153 4.12 -6.55 -20.00
C LEU A 153 5.13 -5.75 -19.18
N VAL A 154 4.67 -4.92 -18.24
CA VAL A 154 5.55 -4.15 -17.34
C VAL A 154 6.08 -5.02 -16.20
N VAL A 155 5.28 -5.97 -15.70
CA VAL A 155 5.62 -6.82 -14.55
C VAL A 155 6.37 -8.10 -14.94
N VAL A 156 6.21 -8.60 -16.17
CA VAL A 156 6.97 -9.76 -16.66
C VAL A 156 8.30 -9.26 -17.24
N PRO A 157 9.43 -9.41 -16.53
CA PRO A 157 10.73 -9.11 -17.11
C PRO A 157 10.95 -10.04 -18.31
N PHE A 158 11.12 -9.46 -19.50
CA PHE A 158 11.45 -10.16 -20.73
C PHE A 158 12.76 -10.96 -20.51
N GLY A 159 12.60 -12.22 -20.14
CA GLY A 159 13.67 -13.14 -19.77
C GLY A 159 14.45 -13.59 -21.00
N LYS A 160 15.49 -12.81 -21.32
CA LYS A 160 16.76 -13.17 -22.00
C LYS A 160 16.75 -14.46 -22.83
N LYS A 161 16.75 -14.27 -24.15
CA LYS A 161 17.19 -15.25 -25.16
C LYS A 161 18.59 -15.74 -24.77
N LYS A 162 18.71 -17.03 -24.39
CA LYS A 162 20.01 -17.70 -24.19
C LYS A 162 20.75 -17.74 -25.54
N GLU A 163 21.85 -17.03 -25.64
CA GLU A 163 22.84 -17.26 -26.69
C GLU A 163 23.42 -18.67 -26.54
N LYS A 164 23.35 -19.45 -27.63
CA LYS A 164 24.06 -20.71 -27.78
C LYS A 164 25.56 -20.39 -27.84
N LYS A 165 26.32 -20.79 -26.83
CA LYS A 165 27.75 -21.08 -27.01
C LYS A 165 27.86 -22.37 -27.80
N LYS A 166 28.46 -22.26 -28.97
CA LYS A 166 28.92 -23.35 -29.83
C LYS A 166 30.43 -23.31 -29.69
N ASP A 167 30.99 -24.17 -28.85
CA ASP A 167 32.43 -24.40 -28.77
C ASP A 167 32.66 -25.80 -29.38
N GLU A 168 33.12 -25.79 -30.64
CA GLU A 168 34.05 -26.79 -31.19
C GLU A 168 35.44 -26.17 -31.13
#